data_AF-A0A0B2JTQ4-F1
#
_entry.id   AF-A0A0B2JTQ4-F1
#
_cell.length_a   1.000
_cell.length_b   1.000
_cell.length_c   1.000
_cell.angle_alpha   90.00
_cell.angle_beta   90.00
_cell.angle_gamma   90.00
#
_symmetry.space_group_name_H-M   'P 1'
#
loop_
_entity.id
_entity.type
_entity.pdbx_description
1 polymer ?
#
loop_
_entity_poly.entity_id
_entity_poly.type
_entity_poly.pdbx_seq_one_letter_code
_entity_poly.pdbx_strand_id
1 'polypeptide(L)'
;MDGKHQLTEQELWEKYMVVTKELLKFIDEEDIDTFLDLVDQRQRLMEMLQKLPDHEYARSPEGVALRKEIESMDMQTMHKARSWLNKSKRNNETVRGYDSFGLASGNIFSREY
;
A
#
# COMPACT_ATOMS: atom_id res chain seq x y z
N MET A 1 -20.14 -4.26 -27.55
CA MET A 1 -18.66 -4.31 -27.56
C MET A 1 -18.20 -3.27 -26.56
N ASP A 2 -18.19 -3.62 -25.27
CA ASP A 2 -17.68 -2.74 -24.23
C ASP A 2 -16.27 -3.18 -23.90
N GLY A 3 -15.31 -2.55 -24.60
CA GLY A 3 -13.89 -2.66 -24.31
C GLY A 3 -13.60 -2.09 -22.93
N LYS A 4 -13.79 -2.90 -21.90
CA LYS A 4 -13.27 -2.63 -20.56
C LYS A 4 -11.77 -2.48 -20.74
N HIS A 5 -11.24 -1.27 -20.57
CA HIS A 5 -9.80 -1.04 -20.45
C HIS A 5 -9.34 -1.82 -19.21
N GLN A 6 -8.96 -3.08 -19.41
CA GLN A 6 -8.35 -3.88 -18.38
C GLN A 6 -6.92 -3.38 -18.25
N LEU A 7 -6.62 -2.78 -17.09
CA LEU A 7 -5.27 -2.30 -16.78
C LEU A 7 -4.29 -3.45 -16.95
N THR A 8 -3.17 -3.18 -17.59
CA THR A 8 -2.07 -4.14 -17.70
C THR A 8 -1.45 -4.38 -16.33
N GLU A 9 -0.70 -5.49 -16.18
CA GLU A 9 0.05 -5.78 -14.95
C GLU A 9 0.98 -4.61 -14.58
N GLN A 10 1.69 -4.07 -15.57
CA GLN A 10 2.58 -2.92 -15.40
C GLN A 10 1.82 -1.70 -14.86
N GLU A 11 0.70 -1.32 -15.48
CA GLU A 11 -0.10 -0.16 -15.02
C GLU A 11 -0.63 -0.36 -13.59
N LEU A 12 -0.97 -1.58 -13.21
CA LEU A 12 -1.39 -1.89 -11.85
C LEU A 12 -0.25 -1.70 -10.85
N TRP A 13 0.96 -2.15 -11.20
CA TRP A 13 2.15 -1.92 -10.38
C TRP A 13 2.54 -0.45 -10.30
N GLU A 14 2.47 0.29 -11.40
CA GLU A 14 2.74 1.73 -11.42
C GLU A 14 1.73 2.50 -10.55
N LYS A 15 0.44 2.17 -10.63
CA LYS A 15 -0.58 2.74 -9.74
C LYS A 15 -0.34 2.36 -8.28
N TYR A 16 0.02 1.11 -8.02
CA TYR A 16 0.35 0.66 -6.67
C TYR A 16 1.52 1.45 -6.08
N MET A 17 2.52 1.74 -6.91
CA MET A 17 3.65 2.58 -6.53
C MET A 17 3.25 4.01 -6.22
N VAL A 18 2.41 4.64 -7.06
CA VAL A 18 1.90 6.00 -6.84
C VAL A 18 1.14 6.07 -5.51
N VAL A 19 0.21 5.16 -5.26
CA VAL A 19 -0.54 5.12 -3.99
C VAL A 19 0.41 4.92 -2.80
N THR A 20 1.46 4.09 -2.95
CA THR A 20 2.47 3.91 -1.89
C THR A 20 3.25 5.20 -1.61
N LYS A 21 3.52 6.04 -2.62
CA LYS A 21 4.13 7.38 -2.43
C LYS A 21 3.19 8.32 -1.69
N GLU A 22 1.91 8.31 -2.05
CA GLU A 22 0.91 9.15 -1.39
C GLU A 22 0.69 8.74 0.08
N LEU A 23 0.70 7.43 0.39
CA LEU A 23 0.65 6.95 1.77
C LEU A 23 1.75 7.55 2.64
N LEU A 24 3.00 7.58 2.14
CA LEU A 24 4.12 8.20 2.85
C LEU A 24 3.94 9.70 3.06
N LYS A 25 3.31 10.40 2.10
CA LYS A 25 3.02 11.82 2.20
C LYS A 25 1.97 12.09 3.29
N PHE A 26 0.81 11.43 3.21
CA PHE A 26 -0.32 11.73 4.09
C PHE A 26 -0.09 11.28 5.53
N ILE A 27 0.72 10.24 5.77
CA ILE A 27 1.14 9.91 7.14
C ILE A 27 2.11 10.95 7.73
N ASP A 28 2.88 11.66 6.90
CA ASP A 28 3.76 12.75 7.33
C ASP A 28 2.95 14.04 7.63
N GLU A 29 1.91 14.30 6.83
CA GLU A 29 0.97 15.41 7.03
C GLU A 29 -0.02 15.17 8.19
N GLU A 30 0.04 14.00 8.85
CA GLU A 30 -0.91 13.54 9.87
C GLU A 30 -2.39 13.57 9.40
N ASP A 31 -2.64 13.48 8.08
CA ASP A 31 -3.97 13.37 7.47
C ASP A 31 -4.39 11.89 7.40
N ILE A 32 -4.92 11.41 8.52
CA ILE A 32 -5.17 9.98 8.75
C ILE A 32 -6.39 9.48 7.98
N ASP A 33 -7.42 10.31 7.80
CA ASP A 33 -8.60 9.93 7.03
C ASP A 33 -8.21 9.64 5.57
N THR A 34 -7.45 10.55 4.94
CA THR A 34 -6.93 10.36 3.57
C THR A 34 -5.96 9.18 3.50
N PHE A 35 -5.09 9.02 4.49
CA PHE A 35 -4.17 7.88 4.57
C PHE A 35 -4.93 6.54 4.56
N LEU A 36 -6.01 6.41 5.32
CA LEU A 36 -6.79 5.17 5.38
C LEU A 36 -7.55 4.87 4.10
N ASP A 37 -8.09 5.88 3.43
CA ASP A 37 -8.70 5.71 2.11
C ASP A 37 -7.68 5.17 1.11
N LEU A 38 -6.45 5.71 1.13
CA LEU A 38 -5.36 5.22 0.28
C LEU A 38 -4.92 3.79 0.62
N VAL A 39 -4.98 3.38 1.89
CA VAL A 39 -4.71 1.98 2.30
C VAL A 39 -5.72 1.04 1.66
N ASP A 40 -7.00 1.40 1.68
CA ASP A 40 -8.06 0.61 1.06
C ASP A 40 -7.91 0.58 -0.48
N GLN A 41 -7.63 1.73 -1.10
CA GLN A 41 -7.32 1.79 -2.54
C GLN A 41 -6.15 0.88 -2.92
N ARG A 42 -5.08 0.90 -2.12
CA ARG A 42 -3.90 0.06 -2.31
C ARG A 42 -4.21 -1.43 -2.18
N GLN A 43 -5.04 -1.79 -1.20
CA GLN A 43 -5.49 -3.16 -1.03
C GLN A 43 -6.28 -3.66 -2.27
N ARG A 44 -7.17 -2.83 -2.82
CA ARG A 44 -7.90 -3.19 -4.06
C ARG A 44 -6.96 -3.42 -5.24
N LEU A 45 -5.93 -2.58 -5.39
CA LEU A 45 -4.90 -2.77 -6.43
C LEU A 45 -4.14 -4.10 -6.24
N MET A 46 -3.79 -4.44 -5.00
CA MET A 46 -3.17 -5.72 -4.67
C MET A 46 -4.07 -6.91 -5.01
N GLU A 47 -5.37 -6.83 -4.70
CA GLU A 47 -6.34 -7.87 -5.07
C GLU A 47 -6.50 -8.01 -6.58
N MET A 48 -6.42 -6.90 -7.33
CA MET A 48 -6.43 -6.93 -8.79
C MET A 48 -5.17 -7.61 -9.33
N LEU A 49 -4.00 -7.25 -8.81
CA LEU A 49 -2.72 -7.89 -9.16
C LEU A 49 -2.79 -9.40 -8.91
N GLN A 50 -3.20 -9.85 -7.72
CA GLN A 50 -3.31 -11.28 -7.38
C GLN A 50 -4.28 -12.08 -8.25
N LYS A 51 -5.23 -11.43 -8.91
CA LYS A 51 -6.20 -12.08 -9.81
C LYS A 51 -5.69 -12.20 -11.25
N LEU A 52 -4.53 -11.62 -11.57
CA LEU A 52 -3.94 -11.76 -12.89
C LEU A 52 -3.49 -13.21 -13.10
N PRO A 53 -3.68 -13.75 -14.32
CA PRO A 53 -3.29 -15.12 -14.63
C PRO A 53 -1.77 -15.30 -14.77
N ASP A 54 -1.05 -14.20 -14.99
CA ASP A 54 0.39 -14.18 -15.19
C ASP A 54 1.02 -12.92 -14.56
N HIS A 55 2.31 -13.03 -14.24
CA HIS A 55 3.13 -12.04 -13.53
C HIS A 55 4.47 -11.75 -14.23
N GLU A 56 4.49 -11.79 -15.56
CA GLU A 56 5.67 -11.55 -16.39
C GLU A 56 6.35 -10.21 -16.07
N TYR A 57 5.57 -9.14 -15.88
CA TYR A 57 6.15 -7.84 -15.55
C TYR A 57 6.78 -7.85 -14.17
N ALA A 58 6.12 -8.41 -13.14
CA ALA A 58 6.70 -8.50 -11.80
C ALA A 58 8.03 -9.27 -11.79
N ARG A 59 8.19 -10.28 -12.64
CA ARG A 59 9.42 -11.10 -12.77
C ARG A 59 10.51 -10.45 -13.63
N SER A 60 10.17 -9.45 -14.44
CA SER A 60 11.14 -8.69 -15.21
C SER A 60 12.12 -7.92 -14.31
N PRO A 61 13.33 -7.53 -14.82
CA PRO A 61 14.26 -6.69 -14.07
C PRO A 61 13.63 -5.36 -13.60
N GLU A 62 12.76 -4.77 -14.42
CA GLU A 62 12.07 -3.51 -14.14
C GLU A 62 11.05 -3.71 -12.99
N GLY A 63 10.22 -4.75 -13.07
CA GLY A 63 9.26 -5.07 -12.01
C GLY A 63 9.94 -5.48 -10.70
N VAL A 64 11.08 -6.17 -10.75
CA VAL A 64 11.87 -6.48 -9.54
C VAL A 64 12.42 -5.20 -8.91
N ALA A 65 12.93 -4.26 -9.70
CA ALA A 65 13.43 -2.97 -9.19
C ALA A 65 12.29 -2.16 -8.54
N LEU A 66 11.14 -2.07 -9.22
CA LEU A 66 9.95 -1.39 -8.71
C LEU A 66 9.47 -2.00 -7.39
N ARG A 67 9.37 -3.34 -7.30
CA ARG A 67 8.95 -4.03 -6.07
C ARG A 67 9.89 -3.78 -4.90
N LYS A 68 11.20 -3.70 -5.15
CA LYS A 68 12.17 -3.33 -4.09
C LYS A 68 11.98 -1.90 -3.60
N GLU A 69 11.66 -0.97 -4.50
CA GLU A 69 11.37 0.42 -4.11
C GLU A 69 10.10 0.49 -3.25
N ILE A 70 9.05 -0.21 -3.67
CA ILE A 70 7.79 -0.35 -2.93
C ILE A 70 8.05 -0.93 -1.52
N GLU A 71 8.81 -2.02 -1.41
CA GLU A 71 9.11 -2.68 -0.14
C GLU A 71 9.83 -1.74 0.85
N SER A 72 10.80 -0.95 0.34
CA SER A 72 11.47 0.08 1.13
C SER A 72 10.50 1.13 1.67
N MET A 73 9.56 1.57 0.83
CA MET A 73 8.56 2.56 1.23
C MET A 73 7.51 2.00 2.18
N ASP A 74 7.17 0.72 2.06
CA ASP A 74 6.30 0.03 3.01
C ASP A 74 6.88 0.02 4.40
N MET A 75 8.15 -0.34 4.52
CA MET A 75 8.85 -0.33 5.80
C MET A 75 8.80 1.07 6.44
N GLN A 76 9.03 2.12 5.64
CA GLN A 76 8.94 3.51 6.11
C GLN A 76 7.52 3.90 6.53
N THR A 77 6.52 3.52 5.73
CA THR A 77 5.10 3.82 6.00
C THR A 77 4.66 3.15 7.30
N MET A 78 4.99 1.87 7.48
CA MET A 78 4.69 1.12 8.70
C MET A 78 5.36 1.75 9.94
N HIS A 79 6.62 2.16 9.81
CA HIS A 79 7.35 2.78 10.91
C HIS A 79 6.73 4.13 11.33
N LYS A 80 6.37 4.97 10.36
CA LYS A 80 5.70 6.26 10.59
C LYS A 80 4.32 6.06 11.22
N ALA A 81 3.51 5.15 10.67
CA ALA A 81 2.19 4.86 11.21
C ALA A 81 2.23 4.34 12.66
N ARG A 82 3.20 3.48 12.99
CA ARG A 82 3.39 3.01 14.36
C ARG A 82 3.81 4.14 15.32
N SER A 83 4.67 5.03 14.84
CA SER A 83 5.11 6.20 15.61
C SER A 83 3.95 7.17 15.88
N TRP A 84 3.14 7.43 14.86
CA TRP A 84 1.91 8.22 14.98
C TRP A 84 0.92 7.58 15.97
N LEU A 85 0.65 6.27 15.86
CA LEU A 85 -0.25 5.57 16.77
C LEU A 85 0.22 5.68 18.24
N ASN A 86 1.53 5.56 18.48
CA ASN A 86 2.11 5.71 19.81
C ASN A 86 1.97 7.14 20.36
N LYS A 87 2.14 8.16 19.50
CA LYS A 87 1.94 9.58 19.85
C LYS A 87 0.47 9.85 20.18
N SER A 88 -0.45 9.41 19.33
CA SER A 88 -1.90 9.56 19.50
C SER A 88 -2.40 8.89 20.81
N LYS A 89 -1.92 7.67 21.11
CA LYS A 89 -2.21 6.96 22.37
C LYS A 89 -1.75 7.75 23.61
N ARG A 90 -0.59 8.40 23.55
CA ARG A 90 -0.07 9.23 24.66
C ARG A 90 -0.85 10.53 24.85
N ASN A 91 -1.37 11.09 23.78
CA ASN A 91 -2.11 12.36 23.81
C ASN A 91 -3.61 12.18 24.10
N ASN A 92 -4.10 10.94 24.30
CA ASN A 92 -5.51 10.60 24.49
C ASN A 92 -6.42 11.11 23.34
N GLU A 93 -5.84 11.26 22.15
CA GLU A 93 -6.55 11.56 20.91
C GLU A 93 -7.32 10.31 20.47
N THR A 94 -8.36 10.45 19.65
CA THR A 94 -9.34 9.39 19.32
C THR A 94 -8.71 8.18 18.61
N VAL A 95 -8.06 7.27 19.36
CA VAL A 95 -7.39 6.07 18.81
C VAL A 95 -8.38 4.94 18.44
N ARG A 96 -9.59 4.96 19.01
CA ARG A 96 -10.52 3.82 18.95
C ARG A 96 -11.01 3.44 17.55
N GLY A 97 -10.88 4.32 16.55
CA GLY A 97 -11.21 4.03 15.15
C GLY A 97 -10.08 3.39 14.34
N TYR A 98 -8.83 3.45 14.81
CA TYR A 98 -7.63 3.22 13.97
C TYR A 98 -6.77 2.02 14.40
N ASP A 99 -7.14 1.32 15.47
CA ASP A 99 -6.39 0.17 16.00
C ASP A 99 -6.33 -1.01 15.00
N SER A 100 -7.30 -1.09 14.08
CA SER A 100 -7.37 -2.07 12.98
C SER A 100 -6.16 -2.03 12.03
N PHE A 101 -5.48 -0.88 11.93
CA PHE A 101 -4.34 -0.69 11.03
C PHE A 101 -3.10 -1.52 11.45
N GLY A 102 -2.96 -1.83 12.74
CA GLY A 102 -1.79 -2.53 13.28
C GLY A 102 -1.71 -4.04 12.96
N LEU A 103 -2.78 -4.63 12.41
CA LEU A 103 -2.88 -6.09 12.20
C LEU A 103 -2.79 -6.50 10.72
N ALA A 104 -3.01 -5.58 9.77
CA ALA A 104 -3.14 -5.92 8.35
C ALA A 104 -1.80 -5.98 7.58
N SER A 105 -0.73 -5.39 8.11
CA SER A 105 0.51 -5.14 7.37
C SER A 105 1.56 -6.28 7.46
N GLY A 106 1.36 -7.27 8.33
CA GLY A 106 2.35 -8.31 8.60
C GLY A 106 2.54 -9.39 7.52
N ASN A 107 1.71 -9.44 6.47
CA ASN A 107 1.64 -10.60 5.56
C ASN A 107 1.56 -10.28 4.06
N ILE A 108 1.65 -9.02 3.64
CA ILE A 108 1.33 -8.65 2.24
C ILE A 108 2.41 -9.10 1.24
N PHE A 109 3.68 -9.18 1.64
CA PHE A 109 4.80 -9.53 0.73
C PHE A 109 5.43 -10.90 0.98
N SER A 110 5.03 -11.63 2.03
CA SER A 110 5.58 -12.96 2.33
C SER A 110 5.00 -14.09 1.47
N ARG A 111 4.20 -13.75 0.44
CA ARG A 111 3.61 -14.73 -0.46
C ARG A 111 4.27 -14.58 -1.83
N GLU A 112 5.06 -15.58 -2.20
CA GLU A 112 5.75 -15.64 -3.48
C GLU A 112 4.73 -15.59 -4.63
N TYR A 113 4.98 -14.75 -5.65
CA TYR A 113 4.20 -14.59 -6.89
C TYR A 113 4.82 -15.40 -8.05
#